data_AF-A0A819MYX3-F1
#
_entry.id   AF-A0A819MYX3-F1
#
_cell.length_a   1.000
_cell.length_b   1.000
_cell.length_c   1.000
_cell.angle_alpha   90.00
_cell.angle_beta   90.00
_cell.angle_gamma   90.00
#
_symmetry.space_group_name_H-M   'P 1'
#
loop_
_entity.id
_entity.type
_entity.pdbx_description
1 polymer ?
#
loop_
_entity_poly.entity_id
_entity_poly.type
_entity_poly.pdbx_seq_one_letter_code
_entity_poly.pdbx_strand_id
1 'polypeptide(L)'
;SVPDITSLLRKLSIIRALLTVQMDSDEEAIMISCLNDIMDNRGFYQHPDLMRSLCVHETVMAIMVNRLNKSKQEQTSMSSINDIDGIIQTNDSGENQEIHTPKDDKVELVTTCCKFLSYFCRTS
;
A
#
# COMPACT_ATOMS: atom_id res chain seq x y z
N SER A 1 9.81 -15.45 16.86
CA SER A 1 9.68 -15.50 18.34
C SER A 1 8.31 -14.98 18.78
N VAL A 2 7.88 -15.17 20.04
CA VAL A 2 6.57 -14.66 20.51
C VAL A 2 6.40 -13.14 20.28
N PRO A 3 7.40 -12.28 20.59
CA PRO A 3 7.32 -10.86 20.28
C PRO A 3 7.14 -10.55 18.79
N ASP A 4 7.83 -11.29 17.92
CA ASP A 4 7.73 -11.10 16.46
C ASP A 4 6.29 -11.38 15.98
N ILE A 5 5.70 -12.49 16.42
CA ILE A 5 4.34 -12.87 16.03
C ILE A 5 3.32 -11.88 16.59
N THR A 6 3.47 -11.44 17.84
CA THR A 6 2.57 -10.43 18.43
C THR A 6 2.62 -9.10 17.67
N SER A 7 3.82 -8.64 17.30
CA SER A 7 3.99 -7.43 16.49
C SER A 7 3.33 -7.57 15.11
N LEU A 8 3.55 -8.71 14.45
CA LEU A 8 2.96 -9.01 13.15
C LEU A 8 1.43 -9.02 13.22
N LEU A 9 0.85 -9.70 14.21
CA LEU A 9 -0.60 -9.76 14.41
C LEU A 9 -1.21 -8.39 14.68
N ARG A 10 -0.51 -7.54 15.46
CA ARG A 10 -0.96 -6.17 15.72
C ARG A 10 -1.01 -5.35 14.43
N LYS A 11 0.04 -5.40 13.61
CA LYS A 11 0.10 -4.67 12.33
C LYS A 11 -0.95 -5.19 11.34
N LEU A 12 -1.14 -6.50 11.28
CA LEU A 12 -2.19 -7.13 10.48
C LEU A 12 -3.59 -6.68 10.90
N SER A 13 -3.84 -6.55 12.21
CA SER A 13 -5.12 -6.06 12.73
C SER A 13 -5.39 -4.62 12.31
N ILE A 14 -4.37 -3.75 12.32
CA ILE A 14 -4.50 -2.36 11.87
C ILE A 14 -4.86 -2.30 10.39
N ILE A 15 -4.12 -3.02 9.55
CA ILE A 15 -4.38 -3.12 8.10
C ILE A 15 -5.84 -3.53 7.84
N ARG A 16 -6.34 -4.55 8.55
CA ARG A 16 -7.71 -5.03 8.39
C ARG A 16 -8.76 -4.02 8.81
N ALA A 17 -8.49 -3.23 9.85
CA ALA A 17 -9.39 -2.16 10.27
C ALA A 17 -9.48 -1.08 9.18
N LEU A 18 -8.34 -0.67 8.61
CA LEU A 18 -8.29 0.33 7.53
C LEU A 18 -9.01 -0.12 6.26
N LEU A 19 -9.08 -1.43 5.99
CA LEU A 19 -9.83 -1.97 4.84
C LEU A 19 -11.35 -1.88 4.98
N THR A 20 -11.89 -1.59 6.16
CA THR A 20 -13.35 -1.47 6.37
C THR A 20 -13.92 -0.15 5.87
N VAL A 21 -13.07 0.84 5.63
CA VAL A 21 -13.44 2.20 5.22
C VAL A 21 -12.68 2.61 3.96
N GLN A 22 -13.15 3.67 3.30
CA GLN A 22 -12.42 4.24 2.17
C GLN A 22 -11.23 5.05 2.69
N MET A 23 -10.02 4.52 2.47
CA MET A 23 -8.79 5.12 2.96
C MET A 23 -8.55 6.53 2.41
N ASP A 24 -8.11 7.45 3.27
CA ASP A 24 -7.52 8.73 2.87
C ASP A 24 -5.99 8.63 2.66
N SER A 25 -5.31 9.77 2.43
CA SER A 25 -3.86 9.79 2.18
C SER A 25 -3.05 9.40 3.41
N ASP A 26 -3.49 9.79 4.61
CA ASP A 26 -2.79 9.50 5.86
C ASP A 26 -2.94 8.02 6.23
N GLU A 27 -4.14 7.47 6.03
CA GLU A 27 -4.41 6.04 6.20
C GLU A 27 -3.61 5.18 5.21
N GLU A 28 -3.36 5.68 4.01
CA GLU A 28 -2.49 5.02 3.02
C GLU A 28 -1.03 4.98 3.49
N ALA A 29 -0.50 6.06 4.06
CA ALA A 29 0.85 6.07 4.62
C ALA A 29 0.98 5.08 5.79
N ILE A 30 -0.04 5.01 6.66
CA ILE A 30 -0.09 4.02 7.75
C ILE A 30 -0.14 2.60 7.19
N MET A 31 -0.90 2.37 6.12
CA MET A 31 -0.98 1.07 5.44
C MET A 31 0.39 0.62 4.91
N ILE A 32 1.10 1.52 4.23
CA ILE A 32 2.46 1.27 3.73
C ILE A 32 3.39 0.91 4.89
N SER A 33 3.40 1.72 5.96
CA SER A 33 4.23 1.46 7.14
C SER A 33 3.91 0.11 7.77
N CYS A 34 2.63 -0.25 7.92
CA CYS A 34 2.24 -1.54 8.50
C CYS A 34 2.64 -2.72 7.60
N LEU A 35 2.54 -2.60 6.28
CA LEU A 35 2.98 -3.64 5.35
C LEU A 35 4.50 -3.82 5.40
N ASN A 36 5.26 -2.73 5.42
CA ASN A 36 6.71 -2.77 5.59
C ASN A 36 7.10 -3.43 6.92
N ASP A 37 6.44 -3.06 8.03
CA ASP A 37 6.68 -3.68 9.34
C ASP A 37 6.39 -5.19 9.35
N ILE A 38 5.38 -5.66 8.61
CA ILE A 38 5.12 -7.09 8.45
C ILE A 38 6.22 -7.75 7.61
N MET A 39 6.64 -7.11 6.52
CA MET A 39 7.70 -7.60 5.64
C MET A 39 9.08 -7.59 6.30
N ASP A 40 9.33 -6.74 7.29
CA ASP A 40 10.59 -6.69 8.04
C ASP A 40 10.58 -7.60 9.27
N ASN A 41 9.41 -8.14 9.62
CA ASN A 41 9.25 -9.04 10.76
C ASN A 41 9.89 -10.41 10.49
N ARG A 42 10.76 -10.88 11.38
CA ARG A 42 11.41 -12.20 11.22
C ARG A 42 10.42 -13.37 11.16
N GLY A 43 9.31 -13.27 11.90
CA GLY A 43 8.27 -14.29 11.93
C GLY A 43 7.58 -14.49 10.58
N PHE A 44 7.54 -13.44 9.75
CA PHE A 44 6.98 -13.50 8.39
C PHE A 44 7.71 -14.54 7.52
N TYR A 45 9.04 -14.54 7.55
CA TYR A 45 9.86 -15.46 6.76
C TYR A 45 10.05 -16.83 7.41
N GLN A 46 10.02 -16.89 8.76
CA GLN A 46 10.22 -18.13 9.50
C GLN A 46 9.01 -19.06 9.45
N HIS A 47 7.80 -18.51 9.29
CA HIS A 47 6.55 -19.25 9.43
C HIS A 47 5.58 -18.99 8.26
N PRO A 48 5.90 -19.46 7.04
CA PRO A 48 5.04 -19.27 5.86
C PRO A 48 3.64 -19.89 6.04
N ASP A 49 3.53 -21.03 6.72
CA ASP A 49 2.24 -21.69 6.99
C ASP A 49 1.32 -20.84 7.89
N LEU A 50 1.92 -20.09 8.83
CA LEU A 50 1.17 -19.13 9.65
C LEU A 50 0.67 -17.97 8.79
N MET A 51 1.48 -17.45 7.87
CA MET A 51 1.06 -16.38 6.96
C MET A 51 -0.08 -16.82 6.04
N ARG A 52 -0.07 -18.09 5.61
CA ARG A 52 -1.18 -18.70 4.87
C ARG A 52 -2.41 -18.87 5.74
N SER A 53 -2.27 -19.43 6.95
CA SER A 53 -3.40 -19.66 7.87
C SER A 53 -4.06 -18.36 8.34
N LEU A 54 -3.28 -17.29 8.46
CA LEU A 54 -3.77 -15.95 8.75
C LEU A 54 -4.34 -15.25 7.52
N CYS A 55 -4.29 -15.82 6.31
CA CYS A 55 -4.80 -15.21 5.08
C CYS A 55 -4.23 -13.79 4.83
N VAL A 56 -2.93 -13.58 5.11
CA VAL A 56 -2.31 -12.26 4.94
C VAL A 56 -2.29 -11.85 3.46
N HIS A 57 -2.04 -12.81 2.57
CA HIS A 57 -2.08 -12.60 1.11
C HIS A 57 -3.46 -12.14 0.61
N GLU A 58 -4.56 -12.68 1.14
CA GLU A 58 -5.91 -12.20 0.81
C GLU A 58 -6.12 -10.75 1.24
N THR A 59 -5.60 -10.40 2.42
CA THR A 59 -5.65 -9.02 2.93
C THR A 59 -4.87 -8.08 2.00
N VAL A 60 -3.67 -8.47 1.54
CA VAL A 60 -2.86 -7.67 0.62
C VAL A 60 -3.51 -7.53 -0.76
N MET A 61 -4.16 -8.58 -1.28
CA MET A 61 -4.94 -8.49 -2.51
C MET A 61 -6.11 -7.50 -2.38
N ALA A 62 -6.80 -7.49 -1.22
CA ALA A 62 -7.87 -6.53 -0.96
C ALA A 62 -7.35 -5.07 -0.95
N ILE A 63 -6.19 -4.81 -0.33
CA ILE A 63 -5.53 -3.50 -0.39
C ILE A 63 -5.29 -3.08 -1.83
N MET A 64 -4.68 -3.96 -2.64
CA MET A 64 -4.38 -3.69 -4.03
C MET A 64 -5.65 -3.33 -4.82
N VAL A 65 -6.73 -4.11 -4.66
CA VAL A 65 -8.01 -3.86 -5.36
C VAL A 65 -8.63 -2.54 -4.92
N ASN A 66 -8.67 -2.24 -3.61
CA ASN A 66 -9.21 -0.98 -3.11
C ASN A 66 -8.44 0.22 -3.68
N ARG A 67 -7.11 0.11 -3.80
CA ARG A 67 -6.26 1.16 -4.37
C ARG A 67 -6.47 1.36 -5.86
N LEU A 68 -6.55 0.28 -6.63
CA LEU A 68 -6.83 0.33 -8.07
C LEU A 68 -8.24 0.88 -8.35
N ASN A 69 -9.22 0.59 -7.50
CA ASN A 69 -10.56 1.15 -7.62
C ASN A 69 -10.58 2.66 -7.31
N LYS A 70 -9.87 3.10 -6.27
CA LYS A 70 -9.74 4.53 -5.93
C LYS A 70 -9.07 5.32 -7.07
N SER A 71 -7.99 4.79 -7.66
CA SER A 71 -7.32 5.47 -8.79
C SER A 71 -8.21 5.57 -10.02
N LYS A 72 -9.01 4.54 -10.32
CA LYS A 72 -10.00 4.58 -11.41
C LYS A 72 -11.08 5.63 -11.16
N GLN A 73 -11.59 5.76 -9.93
CA GLN A 73 -12.57 6.77 -9.57
C GLN A 73 -12.03 8.19 -9.77
N GLU A 74 -10.81 8.46 -9.27
CA GLU A 74 -10.14 9.75 -9.43
C GLU A 74 -9.93 10.12 -10.92
N GLN A 75 -9.57 9.15 -11.76
CA GLN A 75 -9.41 9.37 -13.22
C GLN A 75 -10.74 9.66 -13.92
N THR A 76 -11.82 8.97 -13.54
CA THR A 76 -13.15 9.23 -14.10
C THR A 76 -13.68 10.61 -13.72
N SER A 77 -13.41 11.08 -12.49
CA SER A 77 -13.80 12.42 -12.05
C SER A 77 -13.01 13.54 -12.75
N MET A 78 -11.78 13.27 -13.19
CA MET A 78 -10.94 14.24 -13.89
C MET A 78 -11.28 14.37 -15.39
N SER A 79 -11.85 13.32 -15.99
CA SER A 79 -12.19 13.27 -17.41
C SER A 79 -13.45 14.09 -17.77
N SER A 80 -14.19 14.58 -16.77
CA SER A 80 -15.34 15.49 -16.96
C SER A 80 -14.97 16.97 -17.00
N ILE A 81 -13.68 17.34 -16.91
CA ILE A 81 -13.21 18.74 -16.86
C ILE A 81 -12.37 19.12 -18.10
N ASN A 82 -11.88 18.17 -18.90
CA ASN A 82 -10.89 18.46 -19.95
C ASN A 82 -11.44 18.91 -21.31
N ASP A 83 -12.73 19.25 -21.42
CA ASP A 83 -13.20 20.11 -22.51
C ASP A 83 -13.08 21.58 -22.07
N ILE A 84 -11.85 22.10 -21.96
CA ILE A 84 -11.44 23.50 -22.24
C ILE A 84 -9.98 23.69 -21.77
N ASP A 85 -9.14 23.95 -22.77
CA ASP A 85 -7.87 24.66 -22.78
C ASP A 85 -6.56 23.92 -22.46
N GLY A 86 -5.65 24.00 -23.42
CA GLY A 86 -4.29 23.49 -23.34
C GLY A 86 -3.27 24.58 -23.05
N ILE A 87 -2.01 24.16 -23.12
CA ILE A 87 -0.77 24.95 -23.16
C ILE A 87 -0.30 25.45 -21.78
N ILE A 88 0.77 24.84 -21.26
CA ILE A 88 2.13 25.43 -21.08
C ILE A 88 3.06 24.36 -20.45
N GLN A 89 4.15 24.06 -21.16
CA GLN A 89 5.39 23.46 -20.65
C GLN A 89 6.20 24.56 -19.97
N THR A 90 6.84 24.31 -18.81
CA THR A 90 8.19 24.87 -18.50
C THR A 90 8.86 24.14 -17.34
N ASN A 91 10.18 23.97 -17.52
CA ASN A 91 11.24 23.43 -16.66
C ASN A 91 11.33 24.05 -15.25
N ASP A 92 12.00 23.38 -14.30
CA ASP A 92 13.34 23.76 -13.77
C ASP A 92 13.64 23.17 -12.36
N SER A 93 14.94 23.09 -12.11
CA SER A 93 15.81 22.44 -11.13
C SER A 93 15.69 22.88 -9.66
N GLY A 94 16.19 22.04 -8.74
CA GLY A 94 16.86 22.50 -7.51
C GLY A 94 16.29 22.07 -6.15
N GLU A 95 17.06 21.22 -5.45
CA GLU A 95 17.27 21.05 -3.99
C GLU A 95 16.11 20.94 -2.97
N ASN A 96 16.32 19.94 -2.09
CA ASN A 96 15.96 19.86 -0.66
C ASN A 96 14.51 19.51 -0.23
N GLN A 97 14.48 18.52 0.68
CA GLN A 97 13.36 17.96 1.46
C GLN A 97 12.39 17.08 0.66
N GLU A 98 12.47 15.76 0.89
CA GLU A 98 11.47 14.78 0.46
C GLU A 98 10.13 15.09 1.14
N ILE A 99 9.36 15.99 0.54
CA ILE A 99 7.94 16.11 0.76
C ILE A 99 7.33 14.93 0.01
N HIS A 100 7.03 13.83 0.72
CA HIS A 100 6.27 12.71 0.16
C HIS A 100 4.99 13.27 -0.45
N THR A 101 4.89 13.26 -1.78
CA THR A 101 3.71 13.80 -2.44
C THR A 101 2.61 12.73 -2.44
N PRO A 102 1.31 13.11 -2.44
CA PRO A 102 0.21 12.15 -2.45
C PRO A 102 0.21 11.21 -3.67
N LYS A 103 1.01 11.49 -4.70
CA LYS A 103 1.20 10.62 -5.87
C LYS A 103 2.23 9.52 -5.59
N ASP A 104 3.24 9.82 -4.79
CA ASP A 104 4.32 8.88 -4.44
C ASP A 104 3.77 7.76 -3.54
N ASP A 105 2.90 8.10 -2.58
CA ASP A 105 2.26 7.11 -1.70
C ASP A 105 1.38 6.10 -2.47
N LYS A 106 0.82 6.50 -3.62
CA LYS A 106 0.05 5.57 -4.48
C LYS A 106 0.95 4.53 -5.11
N VAL A 107 2.04 4.98 -5.71
CA VAL A 107 3.02 4.12 -6.37
C VAL A 107 3.68 3.22 -5.34
N GLU A 108 4.01 3.76 -4.17
CA GLU A 108 4.65 3.01 -3.10
C GLU A 108 3.72 1.91 -2.56
N LEU A 109 2.46 2.22 -2.23
CA LEU A 109 1.54 1.21 -1.70
C LEU A 109 1.34 0.04 -2.68
N VAL A 110 1.18 0.33 -3.97
CA VAL A 110 1.11 -0.71 -5.02
C VAL A 110 2.41 -1.50 -5.10
N THR A 111 3.56 -0.81 -5.08
CA THR A 111 4.88 -1.46 -5.16
C THR A 111 5.13 -2.39 -3.98
N THR A 112 4.81 -1.95 -2.76
CA THR A 112 4.94 -2.75 -1.53
C THR A 112 4.03 -3.96 -1.56
N CYS A 113 2.77 -3.82 -1.99
CA CYS A 113 1.86 -4.95 -2.17
C CYS A 113 2.41 -5.95 -3.20
N CYS A 114 2.94 -5.49 -4.33
CA CYS A 114 3.54 -6.35 -5.36
C CYS A 114 4.76 -7.12 -4.83
N LYS A 115 5.66 -6.47 -4.08
CA LYS A 115 6.82 -7.11 -3.45
C LYS A 115 6.37 -8.19 -2.46
N PHE A 116 5.39 -7.90 -1.60
CA PHE A 116 4.81 -8.86 -0.67
C PHE A 116 4.27 -10.10 -1.40
N LEU A 117 3.40 -9.89 -2.40
CA LEU A 117 2.77 -10.98 -3.14
C LEU A 117 3.80 -11.79 -3.92
N SER A 118 4.82 -11.14 -4.48
CA SER A 118 5.93 -11.82 -5.17
C SER A 118 6.71 -12.74 -4.25
N TYR A 119 6.97 -12.31 -3.01
CA TYR A 119 7.58 -13.16 -2.00
C TYR A 119 6.66 -14.33 -1.64
N PHE A 120 5.40 -14.03 -1.31
CA PHE A 120 4.43 -15.03 -0.88
C PHE A 120 4.24 -16.13 -1.96
N CYS A 121 4.13 -15.76 -3.24
CA CYS A 121 4.03 -16.73 -4.34
C CYS A 121 5.26 -17.62 -4.53
N ARG A 122 6.44 -17.27 -3.97
CA ARG A 122 7.66 -18.08 -4.07
C ARG A 122 7.85 -19.03 -2.89
N THR A 123 7.32 -18.67 -1.72
CA THR A 123 7.58 -19.38 -0.46
C THR A 123 6.37 -20.09 0.11
N SER A 124 5.18 -19.89 -0.47
CA SER A 124 3.93 -20.55 -0.13
C SER A 124 3.38 -21.35 -1.30
#